data_AF-A0A0M6XUJ4-F1
#
_entry.id   AF-A0A0M6XUJ4-F1
#
_cell.length_a   1.000
_cell.length_b   1.000
_cell.length_c   1.000
_cell.angle_alpha   90.00
_cell.angle_beta   90.00
_cell.angle_gamma   90.00
#
_symmetry.space_group_name_H-M   'P 1'
#
loop_
_entity.id
_entity.type
_entity.pdbx_description
1 polymer ?
#
loop_
_entity_poly.entity_id
_entity_poly.type
_entity_poly.pdbx_seq_one_letter_code
_entity_poly.pdbx_strand_id
1 'polypeptide(L)'
;MSDFTAYPHPVLAVPCPDCRRRAGAWCQRPSGHKASDFHLARKAEADRAFIERHGPDASIVRTAGGWSIDPRGRVGIRPTPEPRQGNLL
;
A
#
# COMPACT_ATOMS: atom_id res chain seq x y z
N MET A 1 2.29 9.15 13.46
CA MET A 1 2.97 7.99 12.82
C MET A 1 1.89 7.00 12.43
N SER A 2 1.84 6.54 11.19
CA SER A 2 0.74 5.69 10.68
C SER A 2 0.95 4.22 11.08
N ASP A 3 -0.09 3.57 11.59
CA ASP A 3 -0.08 2.13 11.85
C ASP A 3 -0.78 1.39 10.71
N PHE A 4 0.01 0.67 9.91
CA PHE A 4 -0.47 -0.09 8.75
C PHE A 4 -1.16 -1.41 9.11
N THR A 5 -1.09 -1.82 10.38
CA THR A 5 -1.68 -3.06 10.89
C THR A 5 -2.97 -2.85 11.69
N ALA A 6 -3.25 -1.60 12.09
CA ALA A 6 -4.41 -1.24 12.91
C ALA A 6 -5.78 -1.33 12.19
N TYR A 7 -5.81 -1.44 10.86
CA TYR A 7 -7.04 -1.29 10.09
C TYR A 7 -7.34 -2.50 9.19
N PRO A 8 -8.60 -2.67 8.74
CA PRO A 8 -8.98 -3.77 7.85
C PRO A 8 -8.18 -3.83 6.53
N HIS A 9 -7.61 -2.71 6.08
CA HIS A 9 -6.74 -2.64 4.92
C HIS A 9 -5.61 -1.61 5.13
N PRO A 10 -4.34 -1.88 4.75
CA PRO A 10 -3.21 -1.00 5.02
C PRO A 10 -3.33 0.39 4.40
N VAL A 11 -4.00 0.48 3.24
CA VAL A 11 -4.33 1.76 2.59
C VAL A 11 -5.07 2.76 3.49
N LEU A 12 -5.71 2.28 4.56
CA LEU A 12 -6.43 3.13 5.51
C LEU A 12 -5.53 3.71 6.60
N ALA A 13 -4.24 3.36 6.63
CA ALA A 13 -3.29 3.90 7.60
C ALA A 13 -3.06 5.41 7.44
N VAL A 14 -3.39 5.95 6.27
CA VAL A 14 -3.21 7.37 5.91
C VAL A 14 -4.54 8.06 5.61
N PRO A 15 -4.65 9.37 5.84
CA PRO A 15 -5.79 10.14 5.34
C PRO A 15 -5.82 10.13 3.81
N CYS A 16 -7.00 10.32 3.21
CA CYS A 16 -7.10 10.48 1.76
C CYS A 16 -6.70 11.92 1.40
N PRO A 17 -5.73 12.14 0.50
CA PRO A 17 -5.38 13.49 0.07
C PRO A 17 -6.55 14.17 -0.66
N ASP A 18 -7.32 13.42 -1.46
CA ASP A 18 -8.40 13.96 -2.29
C ASP A 18 -9.66 14.32 -1.49
N CYS A 19 -10.22 13.35 -0.75
CA CYS A 19 -11.50 13.53 -0.04
C CYS A 19 -11.34 13.83 1.45
N ARG A 20 -10.10 13.94 1.94
CA ARG A 20 -9.75 14.32 3.33
C ARG A 20 -10.30 13.40 4.41
N ARG A 21 -10.84 12.23 4.07
CA ARG A 21 -11.24 11.23 5.07
C ARG A 21 -10.04 10.79 5.88
N ARG A 22 -10.25 10.70 7.20
CA ARG A 22 -9.25 10.28 8.19
C ARG A 22 -8.79 8.83 7.96
N ALA A 23 -7.67 8.48 8.59
CA ALA A 23 -7.21 7.10 8.71
C ALA A 23 -8.31 6.19 9.30
N GLY A 24 -8.35 4.93 8.86
CA GLY A 24 -9.36 3.94 9.23
C GLY A 24 -10.72 4.10 8.53
N ALA A 25 -11.03 5.27 7.96
CA ALA A 25 -12.29 5.50 7.26
C ALA A 25 -12.15 5.22 5.76
N TRP A 26 -12.97 4.32 5.22
CA TRP A 26 -13.08 4.14 3.77
C TRP A 26 -13.54 5.42 3.09
N CYS A 27 -12.95 5.72 1.94
CA CYS A 27 -13.48 6.75 1.05
C CYS A 27 -14.88 6.35 0.58
N GLN A 28 -15.74 7.35 0.45
CA GLN A 28 -17.12 7.17 -0.01
C GLN A 28 -17.32 8.13 -1.18
N ARG A 29 -17.90 7.64 -2.28
CA ARG A 29 -18.36 8.52 -3.36
C ARG A 29 -19.45 9.45 -2.82
N PRO A 30 -19.70 10.62 -3.45
CA PRO A 30 -20.85 11.45 -3.12
C PRO A 30 -22.18 10.69 -3.18
N SER A 31 -22.27 9.64 -3.99
CA SER A 31 -23.40 8.71 -4.04
C SER A 31 -23.50 7.72 -2.86
N GLY A 32 -22.58 7.77 -1.89
CA GLY A 32 -22.53 6.86 -0.74
C GLY A 32 -21.92 5.48 -1.02
N HIS A 33 -21.72 5.12 -2.29
CA HIS A 33 -21.13 3.83 -2.65
C HIS A 33 -19.62 3.77 -2.37
N LYS A 34 -19.17 2.61 -1.87
CA LYS A 34 -17.75 2.26 -1.76
C LYS A 34 -17.27 1.74 -3.12
N ALA A 35 -16.14 2.21 -3.61
CA ALA A 35 -15.50 1.66 -4.79
C ALA A 35 -14.03 1.36 -4.48
N SER A 36 -13.59 0.14 -4.78
CA SER A 36 -12.22 -0.36 -4.55
C SER A 36 -11.17 0.36 -5.41
N ASP A 37 -11.60 0.90 -6.56
CA ASP A 37 -10.77 1.68 -7.47
C ASP A 37 -10.79 3.18 -7.14
N PHE A 38 -11.53 3.55 -6.09
CA PHE A 38 -11.65 4.94 -5.66
C PHE A 38 -10.40 5.36 -4.87
N HIS A 39 -9.69 6.34 -5.44
CA HIS A 39 -8.49 7.00 -4.92
C HIS A 39 -7.17 6.22 -4.99
N LEU A 40 -6.66 6.08 -6.21
CA LEU A 40 -5.23 5.82 -6.49
C LEU A 40 -4.30 6.73 -5.67
N ALA A 41 -4.69 7.99 -5.44
CA ALA A 41 -3.92 8.92 -4.63
C ALA A 41 -3.74 8.45 -3.18
N ARG A 42 -4.75 7.82 -2.57
CA ARG A 42 -4.60 7.24 -1.23
C ARG A 42 -3.70 6.01 -1.23
N LYS A 43 -3.75 5.18 -2.28
CA LYS A 43 -2.82 4.05 -2.46
C LYS A 43 -1.38 4.55 -2.55
N ALA A 44 -1.11 5.49 -3.45
CA ALA A 44 0.20 6.09 -3.61
C ALA A 44 0.71 6.76 -2.31
N GLU A 45 -0.18 7.44 -1.58
CA GLU A 45 0.15 8.04 -0.29
C GLU A 45 0.49 6.99 0.77
N ALA A 46 -0.29 5.90 0.83
CA ALA A 46 -0.03 4.79 1.74
C ALA A 46 1.30 4.10 1.41
N ASP A 47 1.59 3.88 0.13
CA ASP A 47 2.85 3.28 -0.34
C ASP A 47 4.04 4.17 0.01
N ARG A 48 3.95 5.48 -0.27
CA ARG A 48 4.98 6.46 0.10
C ARG A 48 5.24 6.46 1.60
N ALA A 49 4.19 6.56 2.42
CA ALA A 49 4.31 6.56 3.87
C ALA A 49 4.82 5.23 4.43
N PHE A 50 4.51 4.11 3.77
CA PHE A 50 5.01 2.79 4.15
C PHE A 50 6.52 2.68 3.88
N ILE A 51 6.97 3.06 2.68
CA ILE A 51 8.39 3.06 2.30
C ILE A 51 9.20 4.00 3.19
N GLU A 52 8.70 5.22 3.43
CA GLU A 52 9.36 6.20 4.31
C GLU A 52 9.55 5.64 5.73
N ARG A 53 8.59 4.85 6.22
CA ARG A 53 8.62 4.32 7.59
C ARG A 53 9.39 3.02 7.73
N HIS A 54 9.24 2.10 6.78
CA HIS A 54 9.70 0.72 6.90
C HIS A 54 10.86 0.38 5.96
N GLY A 55 11.17 1.26 5.01
CA GLY A 55 12.13 1.02 3.95
C GLY A 55 11.51 0.39 2.70
N PRO A 56 12.16 0.54 1.54
CA PRO A 56 11.65 0.05 0.25
C PRO A 56 11.61 -1.48 0.16
N ASP A 57 12.43 -2.16 0.95
CA ASP A 57 12.51 -3.63 0.97
C ASP A 57 11.42 -4.27 1.83
N ALA A 58 10.77 -3.50 2.71
CA ALA A 58 9.74 -4.05 3.59
C ALA A 58 8.50 -4.47 2.79
N SER A 59 7.79 -5.47 3.30
CA SER A 59 6.50 -5.89 2.75
C SER A 59 5.44 -5.98 3.84
N ILE A 60 4.18 -5.85 3.45
CA ILE A 60 3.03 -6.08 4.32
C ILE A 60 2.19 -7.23 3.76
N VAL A 61 1.87 -8.20 4.61
CA VAL A 61 1.20 -9.44 4.23
C VAL A 61 -0.06 -9.67 5.06
N ARG A 62 -1.08 -10.23 4.41
CA ARG A 62 -2.29 -10.66 5.10
C ARG A 62 -2.00 -11.98 5.83
N THR A 63 -2.29 -12.02 7.13
CA THR A 63 -2.20 -13.20 7.99
C THR A 63 -3.59 -13.57 8.52
N ALA A 64 -3.69 -14.70 9.23
CA ALA A 64 -4.93 -15.09 9.90
C ALA A 64 -5.40 -14.05 10.95
N GLY A 65 -4.45 -13.34 11.58
CA GLY A 65 -4.74 -12.34 12.62
C GLY A 65 -4.89 -10.91 12.12
N GLY A 66 -4.77 -10.65 10.81
CA GLY A 66 -4.80 -9.30 10.25
C GLY A 66 -3.65 -9.05 9.30
N TRP A 67 -2.89 -7.98 9.55
CA TRP A 67 -1.75 -7.59 8.72
C TRP A 67 -0.46 -7.70 9.51
N SER A 68 0.60 -8.18 8.87
CA SER A 68 1.95 -8.25 9.44
C SER A 68 2.96 -7.62 8.51
N ILE A 69 3.93 -6.92 9.08
CA ILE A 69 5.03 -6.30 8.33
C ILE A 69 6.25 -7.20 8.40
N ASP A 70 6.81 -7.54 7.23
CA ASP A 70 8.10 -8.19 7.10
C ASP A 70 9.15 -7.15 6.67
N PRO A 71 10.08 -6.76 7.55
CA PRO A 71 11.07 -5.74 7.25
C PRO A 71 12.09 -6.18 6.19
N ARG A 72 12.19 -7.48 5.88
CA ARG A 72 13.11 -8.02 4.87
C ARG A 72 12.45 -8.23 3.51
N GLY A 73 11.16 -7.89 3.41
CA GLY A 73 10.36 -8.17 2.24
C GLY A 73 10.00 -9.64 2.12
N ARG A 74 9.05 -9.93 1.23
CA ARG A 74 8.61 -11.31 1.02
C ARG A 74 9.75 -12.11 0.37
N VAL A 75 10.42 -12.96 1.15
CA VAL A 75 11.38 -13.95 0.65
C VAL A 75 10.64 -14.86 -0.35
N GLY A 76 10.87 -14.68 -1.65
CA GLY A 76 10.25 -15.49 -2.71
C GLY A 76 9.63 -14.72 -3.88
N ILE A 77 9.54 -13.38 -3.83
CA ILE A 77 9.19 -12.57 -5.01
C ILE A 77 10.35 -11.62 -5.29
N ARG A 78 11.47 -12.17 -5.78
CA ARG A 78 12.45 -11.32 -6.46
C ARG A 78 11.87 -11.05 -7.85
N PRO A 79 11.56 -9.81 -8.25
CA PRO A 79 11.21 -9.55 -9.64
C PRO A 79 12.37 -10.07 -10.49
N THR A 80 12.07 -10.97 -11.42
CA THR A 80 13.04 -11.38 -12.44
C THR A 80 13.53 -10.09 -13.10
N PRO A 81 14.84 -9.78 -13.11
CA PRO A 81 15.31 -8.65 -13.89
C PRO A 81 14.87 -8.90 -15.33
N GLU A 82 14.16 -7.93 -15.93
CA GLU A 82 13.81 -8.01 -17.35
C GLU A 82 15.10 -8.31 -18.13
N PRO A 83 15.07 -9.26 -19.09
CA PRO A 83 16.23 -9.49 -19.93
C PRO A 83 16.57 -8.16 -20.60
N ARG A 84 17.76 -7.63 -20.30
CA ARG A 84 18.33 -6.51 -21.05
C ARG A 84 18.27 -6.91 -22.52
N GLN A 85 17.39 -6.27 -23.29
CA GLN A 85 17.44 -6.39 -24.74
C GLN A 85 18.84 -5.96 -25.15
N GLY A 86 19.64 -6.95 -25.54
CA GLY A 86 20.96 -6.73 -26.07
C GLY A 86 20.84 -5.83 -27.28
N ASN A 87 21.59 -4.74 -27.27
CA ASN A 87 21.80 -3.88 -28.41
C ASN A 87 22.39 -4.75 -29.53
N LEU A 88 21.58 -5.12 -30.53
CA LEU A 88 22.10 -5.68 -31.78
C LEU A 88 22.82 -4.55 -32.52
N LEU A 89 24.09 -4.80 -32.80
CA LEU A 89 24.96 -4.05 -33.69
C LEU A 89 24.37 -3.96 -35.10
#